data_AF-A0AAU5WTK5-F1
#
_entry.id   AF-A0AAU5WTK5-F1
#
_cell.length_a   1.000
_cell.length_b   1.000
_cell.length_c   1.000
_cell.angle_alpha   90.00
_cell.angle_beta   90.00
_cell.angle_gamma   90.00
#
_symmetry.space_group_name_H-M   'P 1'
#
loop_
_entity.id
_entity.type
_entity.pdbx_description
1 polymer ?
#
loop_
_entity_poly.entity_id
_entity_poly.type
_entity_poly.pdbx_seq_one_letter_code
_entity_poly.pdbx_strand_id
1 'polypeptide(L)'
;MFNRRFATATRRLGHAETAVRLAGVYALAALADDWQDGRQSCIDELCAYLRTPYEPPPEADPPAAEQLAFGGRQEVHHAVISIITAHLRENARVSWRGHDFDFTGVRFDGGDFSRAEFSGGTVDFRDAVFSGGTLDFTGAVFSGATVDFTGATFSGASLDFTGATFSGGTLHFVAAEFSGGAVHFGGATFSGATHYFVTAVFSGASLDFAGATCSGGVLDFAGAEFSGGTVHFTGAALSGGIIGFVGAEFSGATAHFNDAEFSGGTLDFTDATLSGGTLHFTDAEFSGTGVVFTGATFSGGTVDFSDATFSGRRGGLGKDIAIDPPAGLLLPPA
;
A
#
# COMPACT_ATOMS: atom_id res chain seq x y z
N MET A 1 -21.79 -22.34 26.18
CA MET A 1 -21.92 -23.14 24.94
C MET A 1 -20.88 -22.74 23.89
N PHE A 2 -20.72 -21.44 23.61
CA PHE A 2 -19.76 -20.92 22.62
C PHE A 2 -18.30 -21.30 22.89
N ASN A 3 -17.79 -21.19 24.13
CA ASN A 3 -16.40 -21.58 24.46
C ASN A 3 -16.05 -23.04 24.09
N ARG A 4 -17.03 -23.96 24.19
CA ARG A 4 -16.81 -25.36 23.79
C ARG A 4 -16.77 -25.52 22.27
N ARG A 5 -17.59 -24.76 21.54
CA ARG A 5 -17.56 -24.69 20.07
C ARG A 5 -16.22 -24.09 19.60
N PHE A 6 -15.78 -23.00 20.24
CA PHE A 6 -14.50 -22.35 19.98
C PHE A 6 -13.34 -23.33 20.12
N ALA A 7 -13.16 -23.92 21.31
CA ALA A 7 -12.10 -24.90 21.55
C ALA A 7 -12.13 -26.10 20.59
N THR A 8 -13.33 -26.53 20.15
CA THR A 8 -13.46 -27.60 19.17
C THR A 8 -13.03 -27.16 17.77
N ALA A 9 -13.38 -25.94 17.36
CA ALA A 9 -13.03 -25.39 16.05
C ALA A 9 -11.52 -25.10 15.95
N THR A 10 -10.94 -24.46 16.96
CA THR A 10 -9.49 -24.25 17.10
C THR A 10 -8.70 -25.57 17.02
N ARG A 11 -9.14 -26.60 17.73
CA ARG A 11 -8.50 -27.93 17.66
C ARG A 11 -8.55 -28.56 16.26
N ARG A 12 -9.62 -28.32 15.50
CA ARG A 12 -9.73 -28.79 14.11
C ARG A 12 -8.79 -28.00 13.20
N LEU A 13 -8.69 -26.70 13.41
CA LEU A 13 -7.81 -25.82 12.64
C LEU A 13 -6.32 -26.21 12.79
N GLY A 14 -5.91 -26.66 13.98
CA GLY A 14 -4.56 -27.19 14.23
C GLY A 14 -4.32 -28.64 13.80
N HIS A 15 -5.22 -29.26 13.03
CA HIS A 15 -5.11 -30.68 12.67
C HIS A 15 -4.12 -30.93 11.51
N ALA A 16 -3.53 -32.13 11.46
CA ALA A 16 -2.55 -32.50 10.42
C ALA A 16 -3.17 -32.67 9.02
N GLU A 17 -4.46 -33.03 8.94
CA GLU A 17 -5.18 -33.21 7.68
C GLU A 17 -5.86 -31.92 7.20
N THR A 18 -5.63 -31.54 5.94
CA THR A 18 -6.19 -30.34 5.29
C THR A 18 -7.71 -30.25 5.41
N ALA A 19 -8.43 -31.33 5.12
CA ALA A 19 -9.90 -31.33 5.18
C ALA A 19 -10.43 -31.02 6.58
N VAL A 20 -9.75 -31.48 7.63
CA VAL A 20 -10.11 -31.19 9.03
C VAL A 20 -9.81 -29.74 9.37
N ARG A 21 -8.70 -29.18 8.86
CA ARG A 21 -8.38 -27.75 9.03
C ARG A 21 -9.43 -26.85 8.40
N LEU A 22 -9.84 -27.14 7.16
CA LEU A 22 -10.93 -26.43 6.49
C LEU A 22 -12.23 -26.51 7.30
N ALA A 23 -12.58 -27.69 7.83
CA ALA A 23 -13.74 -27.83 8.71
C ALA A 23 -13.60 -27.01 10.01
N GLY A 24 -12.37 -26.77 10.49
CA GLY A 24 -12.06 -25.86 11.59
C GLY A 24 -12.30 -24.39 11.21
N VAL A 25 -11.77 -23.96 10.06
CA VAL A 25 -11.97 -22.62 9.49
C VAL A 25 -13.46 -22.29 9.37
N TYR A 26 -14.24 -23.13 8.69
CA TYR A 26 -15.69 -22.90 8.54
C TYR A 26 -16.44 -22.94 9.87
N ALA A 27 -15.99 -23.77 10.84
CA ALA A 27 -16.60 -23.81 12.16
C ALA A 27 -16.31 -22.56 13.00
N LEU A 28 -15.12 -21.95 12.86
CA LEU A 28 -14.79 -20.66 13.47
C LEU A 28 -15.60 -19.53 12.83
N ALA A 29 -15.71 -19.50 11.50
CA ALA A 29 -16.51 -18.50 10.79
C ALA A 29 -17.98 -18.54 11.23
N ALA A 30 -18.60 -19.73 11.22
CA ALA A 30 -19.97 -19.90 11.68
C ALA A 30 -20.15 -19.56 13.18
N LEU A 31 -19.11 -19.76 14.00
CA LEU A 31 -19.14 -19.34 15.41
C LEU A 31 -19.05 -17.81 15.54
N ALA A 32 -18.20 -17.16 14.75
CA ALA A 32 -18.04 -15.70 14.70
C ALA A 32 -19.35 -15.00 14.30
N ASP A 33 -20.12 -15.63 13.41
CA ASP A 33 -21.44 -15.16 13.00
C ASP A 33 -22.47 -15.24 14.13
N ASP A 34 -22.49 -16.35 14.86
CA ASP A 34 -23.44 -16.62 15.95
C ASP A 34 -23.09 -15.88 17.26
N TRP A 35 -21.80 -15.62 17.51
CA TRP A 35 -21.29 -15.15 18.81
C TRP A 35 -20.66 -13.77 18.69
N GLN A 36 -21.50 -12.73 18.67
CA GLN A 36 -21.08 -11.32 18.50
C GLN A 36 -19.99 -10.90 19.51
N ASP A 37 -20.19 -11.19 20.80
CA ASP A 37 -19.22 -10.79 21.86
C ASP A 37 -17.86 -11.49 21.73
N GLY A 38 -17.80 -12.67 21.09
CA GLY A 38 -16.56 -13.43 20.87
C GLY A 38 -16.10 -13.43 19.42
N ARG A 39 -16.69 -12.59 18.56
CA ARG A 39 -16.37 -12.56 17.13
C ARG A 39 -14.91 -12.22 16.89
N GLN A 40 -14.39 -11.22 17.61
CA GLN A 40 -12.97 -10.86 17.54
C GLN A 40 -12.09 -12.06 17.87
N SER A 41 -12.40 -12.83 18.92
CA SER A 41 -11.61 -14.03 19.26
C SER A 41 -11.63 -15.09 18.16
N CYS A 42 -12.73 -15.23 17.40
CA CYS A 42 -12.76 -16.12 16.23
C CYS A 42 -11.93 -15.58 15.07
N ILE A 43 -11.96 -14.27 14.82
CA ILE A 43 -11.13 -13.60 13.81
C ILE A 43 -9.65 -13.73 14.18
N ASP A 44 -9.29 -13.47 15.44
CA ASP A 44 -7.93 -13.57 15.97
C ASP A 44 -7.35 -14.97 15.76
N GLU A 45 -8.15 -16.02 15.95
CA GLU A 45 -7.72 -17.41 15.75
C GLU A 45 -7.51 -17.74 14.26
N LEU A 46 -8.36 -17.20 13.37
CA LEU A 46 -8.19 -17.34 11.92
C LEU A 46 -6.91 -16.62 11.45
N CYS A 47 -6.68 -15.39 11.94
CA CYS A 47 -5.49 -14.61 11.72
C CYS A 47 -4.23 -15.30 12.28
N ALA A 48 -4.30 -15.85 13.50
CA ALA A 48 -3.21 -16.59 14.11
C ALA A 48 -2.81 -17.83 13.30
N TYR A 49 -3.78 -18.50 12.67
CA TYR A 49 -3.47 -19.62 11.77
C TYR A 49 -2.68 -19.16 10.54
N LEU A 50 -3.04 -18.03 9.92
CA LEU A 50 -2.29 -17.46 8.78
C LEU A 50 -0.85 -17.11 9.16
N ARG A 51 -0.63 -16.64 10.40
CA ARG A 51 0.70 -16.30 10.94
C ARG A 51 1.58 -17.50 11.25
N THR A 52 1.07 -18.74 11.11
CA THR A 52 1.88 -19.93 11.34
C THR A 52 2.96 -20.03 10.27
N PRO A 53 4.27 -19.99 10.65
CA PRO A 53 5.35 -20.03 9.68
C PRO A 53 5.29 -21.28 8.81
N TYR A 54 5.64 -21.11 7.54
CA TYR A 54 5.84 -22.23 6.62
C TYR A 54 6.89 -21.83 5.57
N GLU A 55 7.83 -22.74 5.31
CA GLU A 55 8.85 -22.55 4.28
C GLU A 55 8.30 -23.02 2.93
N PRO A 56 8.26 -22.17 1.89
CA PRO A 56 7.88 -22.61 0.56
C PRO A 56 8.81 -23.76 0.13
N PRO A 57 8.30 -24.73 -0.65
CA PRO A 57 9.15 -25.80 -1.16
C PRO A 57 10.36 -25.21 -1.89
N PRO A 58 11.57 -25.78 -1.76
CA PRO A 58 12.74 -25.29 -2.49
C PRO A 58 12.48 -25.25 -4.00
N GLU A 59 13.07 -24.28 -4.71
CA GLU A 59 12.82 -23.99 -6.13
C GLU A 59 13.30 -25.07 -7.13
N ALA A 60 13.51 -26.31 -6.69
CA ALA A 60 13.78 -27.44 -7.58
C ALA A 60 13.07 -28.73 -7.11
N ASP A 61 12.01 -29.10 -7.84
CA ASP A 61 11.27 -30.36 -7.81
C ASP A 61 11.15 -31.03 -6.42
N PRO A 62 10.47 -30.36 -5.47
CA PRO A 62 10.26 -30.90 -4.13
C PRO A 62 9.52 -32.24 -4.19
N PRO A 63 9.74 -33.17 -3.24
CA PRO A 63 8.98 -34.42 -3.18
C PRO A 63 7.46 -34.20 -3.24
N ALA A 64 6.73 -35.09 -3.90
CA ALA A 64 5.26 -34.96 -4.07
C ALA A 64 4.50 -34.79 -2.73
N ALA A 65 5.02 -35.36 -1.63
CA ALA A 65 4.44 -35.18 -0.31
C ALA A 65 4.57 -33.74 0.22
N GLU A 66 5.69 -33.08 -0.05
CA GLU A 66 5.91 -31.67 0.30
C GLU A 66 5.07 -30.75 -0.58
N GLN A 67 4.95 -31.05 -1.88
CA GLN A 67 4.03 -30.34 -2.78
C GLN A 67 2.58 -30.43 -2.29
N LEU A 68 2.13 -31.62 -1.90
CA LEU A 68 0.77 -31.83 -1.39
C LEU A 68 0.55 -31.13 -0.04
N ALA A 69 1.54 -31.16 0.85
CA ALA A 69 1.49 -30.47 2.13
C ALA A 69 1.43 -28.94 1.94
N PHE A 70 2.22 -28.40 1.01
CA PHE A 70 2.21 -27.00 0.64
C PHE A 70 0.87 -26.58 0.04
N GLY A 71 0.40 -27.27 -0.99
CA GLY A 71 -0.89 -26.98 -1.63
C GLY A 71 -2.06 -27.08 -0.64
N GLY A 72 -2.05 -28.08 0.25
CA GLY A 72 -3.05 -28.22 1.30
C GLY A 72 -2.94 -27.17 2.43
N ARG A 73 -1.84 -26.42 2.53
CA ARG A 73 -1.74 -25.26 3.42
C ARG A 73 -2.21 -23.98 2.72
N GLN A 74 -1.76 -23.76 1.48
CA GLN A 74 -2.23 -22.66 0.64
C GLN A 74 -3.76 -22.67 0.53
N GLU A 75 -4.36 -23.84 0.31
CA GLU A 75 -5.82 -23.99 0.25
C GLU A 75 -6.51 -23.47 1.52
N VAL A 76 -5.96 -23.76 2.70
CA VAL A 76 -6.53 -23.29 3.97
C VAL A 76 -6.28 -21.79 4.15
N HIS A 77 -5.11 -21.27 3.78
CA HIS A 77 -4.80 -19.83 3.84
C HIS A 77 -5.77 -19.03 2.97
N HIS A 78 -5.94 -19.41 1.70
CA HIS A 78 -6.89 -18.76 0.80
C HIS A 78 -8.34 -18.91 1.28
N ALA A 79 -8.71 -20.04 1.89
CA ALA A 79 -10.05 -20.19 2.48
C ALA A 79 -10.29 -19.21 3.64
N VAL A 80 -9.29 -19.00 4.51
CA VAL A 80 -9.39 -18.01 5.59
C VAL A 80 -9.53 -16.60 5.02
N ILE A 81 -8.67 -16.21 4.07
CA ILE A 81 -8.73 -14.89 3.39
C ILE A 81 -10.11 -14.70 2.73
N SER A 82 -10.56 -15.69 1.97
CA SER A 82 -11.85 -15.64 1.28
C SER A 82 -13.03 -15.46 2.23
N ILE A 83 -13.01 -16.13 3.38
CA ILE A 83 -14.03 -15.96 4.42
C ILE A 83 -13.97 -14.55 4.99
N ILE A 84 -12.79 -14.06 5.38
CA ILE A 84 -12.64 -12.70 5.91
C ILE A 84 -13.20 -11.69 4.91
N THR A 85 -12.76 -11.74 3.65
CA THR A 85 -13.24 -10.84 2.59
C THR A 85 -14.75 -10.91 2.39
N ALA A 86 -15.33 -12.12 2.40
CA ALA A 86 -16.78 -12.29 2.23
C ALA A 86 -17.59 -11.57 3.33
N HIS A 87 -17.06 -11.45 4.55
CA HIS A 87 -17.72 -10.74 5.66
C HIS A 87 -17.42 -9.23 5.70
N LEU A 88 -16.47 -8.76 4.89
CA LEU A 88 -16.13 -7.34 4.76
C LEU A 88 -16.87 -6.66 3.58
N ARG A 89 -17.37 -7.43 2.62
CA ARG A 89 -18.13 -6.91 1.47
C ARG A 89 -19.52 -6.40 1.88
N GLU A 90 -20.07 -5.45 1.10
CA GLU A 90 -21.34 -4.75 1.38
C GLU A 90 -22.53 -5.69 1.53
N ASN A 91 -22.55 -6.78 0.76
CA ASN A 91 -23.62 -7.76 0.76
C ASN A 91 -23.44 -8.90 1.79
N ALA A 92 -22.51 -8.76 2.73
CA ALA A 92 -22.29 -9.75 3.78
C ALA A 92 -23.54 -9.91 4.65
N ARG A 93 -23.99 -11.16 4.86
CA ARG A 93 -25.14 -11.45 5.74
C ARG A 93 -24.86 -11.07 7.19
N VAL A 94 -23.64 -11.33 7.65
CA VAL A 94 -23.11 -10.89 8.94
C VAL A 94 -21.84 -10.11 8.64
N SER A 95 -21.77 -8.89 9.12
CA SER A 95 -20.62 -8.02 8.87
C SER A 95 -19.54 -8.25 9.91
N TRP A 96 -18.29 -8.36 9.45
CA TRP A 96 -17.09 -8.35 10.29
C TRP A 96 -16.34 -7.01 10.20
N ARG A 97 -17.00 -5.96 9.69
CA ARG A 97 -16.43 -4.63 9.61
C ARG A 97 -16.24 -4.03 11.01
N GLY A 98 -15.19 -3.24 11.19
CA GLY A 98 -14.80 -2.64 12.47
C GLY A 98 -14.13 -3.58 13.47
N HIS A 99 -13.77 -4.78 13.02
CA HIS A 99 -12.90 -5.70 13.74
C HIS A 99 -11.44 -5.55 13.31
N ASP A 100 -10.54 -6.02 14.16
CA ASP A 100 -9.10 -6.01 13.89
C ASP A 100 -8.68 -7.28 13.15
N PHE A 101 -7.74 -7.14 12.23
CA PHE A 101 -7.18 -8.24 11.43
C PHE A 101 -5.66 -8.21 11.53
N ASP A 102 -5.09 -9.14 12.29
CA ASP A 102 -3.64 -9.26 12.50
C ASP A 102 -3.01 -10.26 11.52
N PHE A 103 -2.44 -9.73 10.45
CA PHE A 103 -1.63 -10.46 9.46
C PHE A 103 -0.13 -10.19 9.64
N THR A 104 0.32 -9.79 10.85
CA THR A 104 1.73 -9.53 11.14
C THR A 104 2.58 -10.76 10.81
N GLY A 105 3.61 -10.60 9.99
CA GLY A 105 4.53 -11.67 9.61
C GLY A 105 3.93 -12.76 8.73
N VAL A 106 2.70 -12.59 8.20
CA VAL A 106 2.10 -13.56 7.28
C VAL A 106 2.88 -13.57 5.96
N ARG A 107 3.08 -14.77 5.40
CA ARG A 107 3.57 -14.93 4.03
C ARG A 107 2.39 -15.04 3.09
N PHE A 108 2.22 -14.04 2.22
CA PHE A 108 1.20 -14.02 1.19
C PHE A 108 1.76 -14.47 -0.17
N ASP A 109 0.99 -15.31 -0.85
CA ASP A 109 1.17 -15.77 -2.23
C ASP A 109 0.02 -15.29 -3.14
N GLY A 110 -0.78 -14.37 -2.63
CA GLY A 110 -1.94 -13.75 -3.28
C GLY A 110 -3.13 -13.68 -2.33
N GLY A 111 -4.15 -12.93 -2.72
CA GLY A 111 -5.38 -12.80 -1.96
C GLY A 111 -6.33 -11.81 -2.58
N ASP A 112 -7.62 -12.01 -2.34
CA ASP A 112 -8.68 -11.13 -2.83
C ASP A 112 -9.36 -10.47 -1.63
N PHE A 113 -9.14 -9.17 -1.50
CA PHE A 113 -9.85 -8.22 -0.63
C PHE A 113 -10.58 -7.15 -1.47
N SER A 114 -10.82 -7.40 -2.76
CA SER A 114 -11.51 -6.47 -3.64
C SER A 114 -12.90 -6.15 -3.10
N ARG A 115 -13.23 -4.85 -3.09
CA ARG A 115 -14.48 -4.30 -2.55
C ARG A 115 -14.75 -4.66 -1.08
N ALA A 116 -13.73 -5.05 -0.32
CA ALA A 116 -13.83 -5.18 1.12
C ALA A 116 -13.94 -3.79 1.75
N GLU A 117 -14.74 -3.67 2.82
CA GLU A 117 -14.83 -2.45 3.61
C GLU A 117 -14.21 -2.69 4.98
N PHE A 118 -13.20 -1.91 5.31
CA PHE A 118 -12.56 -1.85 6.60
C PHE A 118 -13.02 -0.55 7.28
N SER A 119 -14.07 -0.61 8.10
CA SER A 119 -14.62 0.55 8.79
C SER A 119 -14.23 0.60 10.27
N GLY A 120 -13.12 1.28 10.57
CA GLY A 120 -12.46 1.25 11.87
C GLY A 120 -11.54 0.02 12.02
N GLY A 121 -11.05 -0.17 13.24
CA GLY A 121 -10.11 -1.25 13.57
C GLY A 121 -8.74 -1.09 12.89
N THR A 122 -7.91 -2.12 13.06
CA THR A 122 -6.57 -2.21 12.47
C THR A 122 -6.47 -3.38 11.51
N VAL A 123 -5.88 -3.14 10.33
CA VAL A 123 -5.49 -4.18 9.37
C VAL A 123 -3.97 -4.20 9.32
N ASP A 124 -3.38 -5.17 10.00
CA ASP A 124 -1.95 -5.18 10.32
C ASP A 124 -1.21 -6.18 9.43
N PHE A 125 -0.37 -5.68 8.54
CA PHE A 125 0.53 -6.43 7.66
C PHE A 125 2.00 -6.19 8.03
N ARG A 126 2.29 -5.77 9.26
CA ARG A 126 3.67 -5.51 9.67
C ARG A 126 4.54 -6.75 9.49
N ASP A 127 5.75 -6.57 8.96
CA ASP A 127 6.71 -7.63 8.68
C ASP A 127 6.17 -8.76 7.76
N ALA A 128 5.03 -8.55 7.08
CA ALA A 128 4.47 -9.54 6.15
C ALA A 128 5.36 -9.67 4.90
N VAL A 129 5.38 -10.87 4.31
CA VAL A 129 6.21 -11.17 3.13
C VAL A 129 5.32 -11.55 1.96
N PHE A 130 5.50 -10.84 0.84
CA PHE A 130 4.78 -11.05 -0.41
C PHE A 130 5.76 -11.58 -1.45
N SER A 131 5.82 -12.91 -1.60
CA SER A 131 6.82 -13.60 -2.44
C SER A 131 6.34 -13.86 -3.88
N GLY A 132 5.22 -13.28 -4.28
CA GLY A 132 4.62 -13.41 -5.61
C GLY A 132 3.10 -13.29 -5.55
N GLY A 133 2.45 -13.29 -6.73
CA GLY A 133 1.00 -13.13 -6.84
C GLY A 133 0.55 -11.69 -6.60
N THR A 134 -0.78 -11.52 -6.58
CA THR A 134 -1.42 -10.21 -6.35
C THR A 134 -2.23 -10.27 -5.06
N LEU A 135 -1.99 -9.32 -4.17
CA LEU A 135 -2.94 -9.00 -3.10
C LEU A 135 -3.84 -7.87 -3.58
N ASP A 136 -5.09 -8.21 -3.88
CA ASP A 136 -6.05 -7.35 -4.55
C ASP A 136 -6.97 -6.64 -3.54
N PHE A 137 -6.91 -5.31 -3.50
CA PHE A 137 -7.77 -4.39 -2.78
C PHE A 137 -8.52 -3.45 -3.74
N THR A 138 -8.72 -3.85 -4.99
CA THR A 138 -9.41 -3.05 -6.01
C THR A 138 -10.79 -2.62 -5.50
N GLY A 139 -11.03 -1.31 -5.47
CA GLY A 139 -12.27 -0.71 -4.98
C GLY A 139 -12.57 -0.98 -3.50
N ALA A 140 -11.58 -1.39 -2.69
CA ALA A 140 -11.74 -1.52 -1.25
C ALA A 140 -11.92 -0.15 -0.58
N VAL A 141 -12.60 -0.13 0.56
CA VAL A 141 -12.87 1.09 1.32
C VAL A 141 -12.27 0.96 2.71
N PHE A 142 -11.37 1.87 3.05
CA PHE A 142 -10.76 2.01 4.37
C PHE A 142 -11.30 3.31 5.00
N SER A 143 -12.24 3.17 5.92
CA SER A 143 -12.89 4.31 6.59
C SER A 143 -12.60 4.28 8.08
N GLY A 144 -11.74 5.18 8.57
CA GLY A 144 -11.30 5.18 9.97
C GLY A 144 -10.41 4.00 10.36
N ALA A 145 -10.04 3.14 9.41
CA ALA A 145 -9.15 2.00 9.64
C ALA A 145 -7.68 2.42 9.56
N THR A 146 -6.83 1.81 10.38
CA THR A 146 -5.37 1.88 10.21
C THR A 146 -4.93 0.66 9.42
N VAL A 147 -4.24 0.87 8.30
CA VAL A 147 -3.65 -0.20 7.48
C VAL A 147 -2.13 -0.08 7.57
N ASP A 148 -1.46 -1.10 8.10
CA ASP A 148 -0.05 -1.00 8.44
C ASP A 148 0.79 -2.08 7.75
N PHE A 149 1.63 -1.69 6.80
CA PHE A 149 2.64 -2.51 6.11
C PHE A 149 4.06 -2.20 6.59
N THR A 150 4.25 -1.68 7.80
CA THR A 150 5.58 -1.33 8.31
C THR A 150 6.50 -2.56 8.30
N GLY A 151 7.67 -2.43 7.67
CA GLY A 151 8.65 -3.52 7.54
C GLY A 151 8.23 -4.65 6.59
N ALA A 152 7.12 -4.53 5.85
CA ALA A 152 6.69 -5.56 4.91
C ALA A 152 7.64 -5.66 3.69
N THR A 153 7.83 -6.86 3.18
CA THR A 153 8.70 -7.13 2.02
C THR A 153 7.89 -7.64 0.84
N PHE A 154 8.07 -7.02 -0.33
CA PHE A 154 7.46 -7.40 -1.59
C PHE A 154 8.57 -7.80 -2.57
N SER A 155 8.62 -9.08 -2.93
CA SER A 155 9.60 -9.63 -3.86
C SER A 155 8.88 -10.09 -5.13
N GLY A 156 8.71 -9.18 -6.10
CA GLY A 156 7.99 -9.45 -7.35
C GLY A 156 6.47 -9.60 -7.22
N ALA A 157 5.90 -9.44 -6.02
CA ALA A 157 4.47 -9.43 -5.80
C ALA A 157 3.84 -8.09 -6.22
N SER A 158 2.53 -8.12 -6.49
CA SER A 158 1.74 -6.91 -6.75
C SER A 158 0.76 -6.64 -5.63
N LEU A 159 0.62 -5.37 -5.25
CA LEU A 159 -0.36 -4.89 -4.29
C LEU A 159 -1.28 -3.90 -5.00
N ASP A 160 -2.56 -4.24 -5.17
CA ASP A 160 -3.46 -3.48 -6.04
C ASP A 160 -4.57 -2.79 -5.25
N PHE A 161 -4.47 -1.47 -5.09
CA PHE A 161 -5.47 -0.58 -4.52
C PHE A 161 -6.18 0.27 -5.59
N THR A 162 -6.26 -0.20 -6.83
CA THR A 162 -6.91 0.54 -7.91
C THR A 162 -8.36 0.90 -7.52
N GLY A 163 -8.69 2.18 -7.58
CA GLY A 163 -10.00 2.72 -7.18
C GLY A 163 -10.34 2.57 -5.70
N ALA A 164 -9.40 2.21 -4.82
CA ALA A 164 -9.63 2.11 -3.40
C ALA A 164 -9.84 3.50 -2.77
N THR A 165 -10.56 3.56 -1.65
CA THR A 165 -10.81 4.80 -0.90
C THR A 165 -10.22 4.71 0.50
N PHE A 166 -9.37 5.65 0.87
CA PHE A 166 -8.84 5.86 2.20
C PHE A 166 -9.40 7.15 2.79
N SER A 167 -10.15 7.06 3.88
CA SER A 167 -10.84 8.18 4.50
C SER A 167 -10.79 8.11 6.02
N GLY A 168 -10.32 9.16 6.68
CA GLY A 168 -10.33 9.27 8.15
C GLY A 168 -9.49 8.23 8.92
N GLY A 169 -8.68 7.44 8.21
CA GLY A 169 -7.74 6.45 8.76
C GLY A 169 -6.37 6.60 8.09
N THR A 170 -5.37 5.83 8.51
CA THR A 170 -3.98 5.96 8.00
C THR A 170 -3.54 4.72 7.23
N LEU A 171 -2.62 4.91 6.29
CA LEU A 171 -1.94 3.85 5.54
C LEU A 171 -0.44 3.99 5.76
N HIS A 172 0.22 2.96 6.28
CA HIS A 172 1.64 2.98 6.60
C HIS A 172 2.40 1.97 5.74
N PHE A 173 3.46 2.40 5.09
CA PHE A 173 4.48 1.60 4.41
C PHE A 173 5.87 1.92 4.96
N VAL A 174 5.96 2.22 6.26
CA VAL A 174 7.20 2.67 6.87
C VAL A 174 8.25 1.56 6.79
N ALA A 175 9.42 1.87 6.23
CA ALA A 175 10.48 0.87 6.01
C ALA A 175 10.03 -0.39 5.24
N ALA A 176 8.98 -0.29 4.42
CA ALA A 176 8.58 -1.38 3.54
C ALA A 176 9.55 -1.49 2.35
N GLU A 177 9.84 -2.71 1.92
CA GLU A 177 10.79 -2.99 0.85
C GLU A 177 10.08 -3.58 -0.37
N PHE A 178 10.20 -2.94 -1.53
CA PHE A 178 9.67 -3.38 -2.81
C PHE A 178 10.83 -3.69 -3.75
N SER A 179 11.08 -4.98 -3.96
CA SER A 179 12.12 -5.51 -4.85
C SER A 179 11.46 -6.12 -6.09
N GLY A 180 11.30 -5.30 -7.14
CA GLY A 180 10.43 -5.61 -8.26
C GLY A 180 8.95 -5.68 -7.88
N GLY A 181 8.10 -6.05 -8.85
CA GLY A 181 6.65 -6.04 -8.66
C GLY A 181 6.06 -4.64 -8.77
N ALA A 182 4.86 -4.43 -8.21
CA ALA A 182 4.15 -3.16 -8.33
C ALA A 182 3.20 -2.88 -7.17
N VAL A 183 3.04 -1.60 -6.84
CA VAL A 183 1.96 -1.09 -5.98
C VAL A 183 1.10 -0.15 -6.81
N HIS A 184 -0.17 -0.50 -6.98
CA HIS A 184 -1.11 0.26 -7.79
C HIS A 184 -2.12 0.99 -6.90
N PHE A 185 -2.21 2.29 -7.05
CA PHE A 185 -3.19 3.21 -6.47
C PHE A 185 -3.95 3.97 -7.58
N GLY A 186 -4.01 3.41 -8.79
CA GLY A 186 -4.65 4.05 -9.93
C GLY A 186 -6.10 4.43 -9.62
N GLY A 187 -6.46 5.70 -9.74
CA GLY A 187 -7.80 6.21 -9.40
C GLY A 187 -8.17 6.11 -7.92
N ALA A 188 -7.24 5.78 -7.02
CA ALA A 188 -7.51 5.72 -5.59
C ALA A 188 -7.79 7.11 -5.01
N THR A 189 -8.58 7.18 -3.94
CA THR A 189 -8.91 8.42 -3.24
C THR A 189 -8.32 8.41 -1.83
N PHE A 190 -7.58 9.45 -1.47
CA PHE A 190 -7.01 9.69 -0.15
C PHE A 190 -7.61 10.96 0.44
N SER A 191 -8.20 10.87 1.63
CA SER A 191 -8.86 12.02 2.27
C SER A 191 -8.68 12.08 3.78
N GLY A 192 -8.35 13.28 4.27
CA GLY A 192 -8.46 13.64 5.69
C GLY A 192 -7.49 12.96 6.66
N ALA A 193 -6.39 12.38 6.18
CA ALA A 193 -5.37 11.74 7.00
C ALA A 193 -3.98 11.77 6.36
N THR A 194 -2.97 11.39 7.14
CA THR A 194 -1.59 11.19 6.67
C THR A 194 -1.38 9.73 6.26
N HIS A 195 -0.79 9.54 5.08
CA HIS A 195 -0.44 8.24 4.51
C HIS A 195 1.08 8.24 4.33
N TYR A 196 1.74 7.27 4.97
CA TYR A 196 3.19 7.27 5.18
C TYR A 196 3.86 6.19 4.31
N PHE A 197 4.89 6.59 3.58
CA PHE A 197 5.84 5.77 2.84
C PHE A 197 7.28 6.06 3.33
N VAL A 198 7.38 6.49 4.59
CA VAL A 198 8.63 6.97 5.19
C VAL A 198 9.69 5.86 5.20
N THR A 199 10.88 6.17 4.70
CA THR A 199 12.00 5.24 4.52
C THR A 199 11.66 3.95 3.76
N ALA A 200 10.59 3.95 2.94
CA ALA A 200 10.27 2.83 2.08
C ALA A 200 11.29 2.73 0.95
N VAL A 201 11.64 1.50 0.53
CA VAL A 201 12.62 1.24 -0.52
C VAL A 201 11.91 0.65 -1.73
N PHE A 202 12.02 1.30 -2.88
CA PHE A 202 11.52 0.85 -4.17
C PHE A 202 12.69 0.55 -5.10
N SER A 203 13.09 -0.71 -5.19
CA SER A 203 14.18 -1.19 -6.03
C SER A 203 13.64 -1.91 -7.26
N GLY A 204 13.57 -1.20 -8.39
CA GLY A 204 13.05 -1.73 -9.65
C GLY A 204 11.54 -2.03 -9.64
N ALA A 205 10.83 -1.62 -8.59
CA ALA A 205 9.38 -1.73 -8.47
C ALA A 205 8.67 -0.56 -9.17
N SER A 206 7.41 -0.76 -9.55
CA SER A 206 6.55 0.33 -10.02
C SER A 206 5.61 0.78 -8.89
N LEU A 207 5.49 2.09 -8.71
CA LEU A 207 4.53 2.70 -7.80
C LEU A 207 3.62 3.62 -8.61
N ASP A 208 2.33 3.27 -8.71
CA ASP A 208 1.41 3.92 -9.63
C ASP A 208 0.26 4.62 -8.90
N PHE A 209 0.17 5.94 -9.01
CA PHE A 209 -0.91 6.81 -8.51
C PHE A 209 -1.67 7.48 -9.68
N ALA A 210 -1.64 6.92 -10.89
CA ALA A 210 -2.29 7.53 -12.04
C ALA A 210 -3.78 7.80 -11.78
N GLY A 211 -4.22 9.05 -11.98
CA GLY A 211 -5.60 9.47 -11.70
C GLY A 211 -6.01 9.45 -10.22
N ALA A 212 -5.09 9.20 -9.29
CA ALA A 212 -5.40 9.22 -7.87
C ALA A 212 -5.78 10.64 -7.40
N THR A 213 -6.67 10.72 -6.42
CA THR A 213 -7.08 11.99 -5.80
C THR A 213 -6.61 12.05 -4.36
N CYS A 214 -5.89 13.10 -3.98
CA CYS A 214 -5.57 13.41 -2.58
C CYS A 214 -6.23 14.73 -2.18
N SER A 215 -7.00 14.72 -1.10
CA SER A 215 -7.68 15.92 -0.59
C SER A 215 -7.50 16.10 0.92
N GLY A 216 -6.91 17.22 1.33
CA GLY A 216 -6.84 17.63 2.74
C GLY A 216 -6.09 16.66 3.65
N GLY A 217 -5.10 15.95 3.13
CA GLY A 217 -4.26 14.99 3.85
C GLY A 217 -2.77 15.18 3.53
N VAL A 218 -1.94 14.27 4.02
CA VAL A 218 -0.50 14.26 3.71
C VAL A 218 -0.14 12.91 3.09
N LEU A 219 0.62 12.95 2.00
CA LEU A 219 1.27 11.79 1.41
C LEU A 219 2.77 11.95 1.63
N ASP A 220 3.33 11.20 2.57
CA ASP A 220 4.67 11.42 3.09
C ASP A 220 5.65 10.32 2.66
N PHE A 221 6.57 10.65 1.77
CA PHE A 221 7.67 9.81 1.29
C PHE A 221 9.02 10.22 1.92
N ALA A 222 9.03 10.80 3.12
CA ALA A 222 10.28 11.25 3.74
C ALA A 222 11.30 10.11 3.85
N GLY A 223 12.52 10.35 3.36
CA GLY A 223 13.61 9.38 3.34
C GLY A 223 13.36 8.14 2.47
N ALA A 224 12.31 8.12 1.64
CA ALA A 224 12.07 6.99 0.74
C ALA A 224 13.15 6.91 -0.34
N GLU A 225 13.52 5.69 -0.70
CA GLU A 225 14.55 5.42 -1.72
C GLU A 225 13.90 4.83 -2.96
N PHE A 226 14.14 5.44 -4.12
CA PHE A 226 13.69 4.99 -5.43
C PHE A 226 14.91 4.65 -6.28
N SER A 227 15.21 3.36 -6.45
CA SER A 227 16.37 2.87 -7.20
C SER A 227 15.93 2.06 -8.41
N GLY A 228 15.98 2.69 -9.58
CA GLY A 228 15.32 2.14 -10.78
C GLY A 228 13.80 1.98 -10.60
N GLY A 229 13.12 1.44 -11.61
CA GLY A 229 11.65 1.38 -11.61
C GLY A 229 11.02 2.75 -11.92
N THR A 230 9.72 2.87 -11.67
CA THR A 230 8.95 4.07 -12.04
C THR A 230 7.94 4.46 -10.97
N VAL A 231 7.78 5.77 -10.76
CA VAL A 231 6.73 6.35 -9.91
C VAL A 231 5.79 7.17 -10.78
N HIS A 232 4.52 6.83 -10.86
CA HIS A 232 3.57 7.47 -11.76
C HIS A 232 2.53 8.24 -10.94
N PHE A 233 2.31 9.50 -11.28
CA PHE A 233 1.26 10.38 -10.77
C PHE A 233 0.46 10.99 -11.94
N THR A 234 0.50 10.34 -13.11
CA THR A 234 -0.10 10.89 -14.32
C THR A 234 -1.60 11.17 -14.13
N GLY A 235 -2.03 12.41 -14.37
CA GLY A 235 -3.43 12.82 -14.18
C GLY A 235 -3.91 12.80 -12.72
N ALA A 236 -3.01 12.70 -11.73
CA ALA A 236 -3.40 12.73 -10.32
C ALA A 236 -3.87 14.15 -9.92
N ALA A 237 -4.90 14.21 -9.07
CA ALA A 237 -5.45 15.47 -8.55
C ALA A 237 -5.11 15.61 -7.07
N LEU A 238 -4.32 16.63 -6.73
CA LEU A 238 -3.67 16.76 -5.44
C LEU A 238 -4.04 18.13 -4.86
N SER A 239 -4.88 18.14 -3.82
CA SER A 239 -5.51 19.36 -3.31
C SER A 239 -5.37 19.55 -1.80
N GLY A 240 -4.95 20.75 -1.40
CA GLY A 240 -4.98 21.23 -0.01
C GLY A 240 -4.14 20.43 1.01
N GLY A 241 -3.21 19.61 0.54
CA GLY A 241 -2.39 18.69 1.35
C GLY A 241 -0.88 18.91 1.19
N ILE A 242 -0.08 18.03 1.80
CA ILE A 242 1.37 18.00 1.59
C ILE A 242 1.73 16.70 0.88
N ILE A 243 2.53 16.79 -0.18
CA ILE A 243 3.24 15.64 -0.74
C ILE A 243 4.70 15.86 -0.43
N GLY A 244 5.21 15.10 0.53
CA GLY A 244 6.57 15.23 1.03
C GLY A 244 7.47 14.18 0.41
N PHE A 245 8.61 14.60 -0.11
CA PHE A 245 9.75 13.80 -0.53
C PHE A 245 11.00 14.25 0.26
N VAL A 246 10.81 14.64 1.52
CA VAL A 246 11.88 15.23 2.33
C VAL A 246 12.98 14.20 2.57
N GLY A 247 14.20 14.49 2.13
CA GLY A 247 15.32 13.56 2.20
C GLY A 247 15.16 12.31 1.33
N ALA A 248 14.18 12.26 0.41
CA ALA A 248 13.99 11.12 -0.47
C ALA A 248 15.12 11.05 -1.50
N GLU A 249 15.49 9.83 -1.89
CA GLU A 249 16.55 9.57 -2.86
C GLU A 249 15.99 8.97 -4.15
N PHE A 250 16.32 9.60 -5.28
CA PHE A 250 16.00 9.11 -6.61
C PHE A 250 17.30 8.75 -7.32
N SER A 251 17.58 7.45 -7.44
CA SER A 251 18.78 6.92 -8.08
C SER A 251 18.42 6.17 -9.34
N GLY A 252 18.35 6.88 -10.47
CA GLY A 252 18.02 6.30 -11.78
C GLY A 252 16.55 5.89 -11.94
N ALA A 253 15.70 6.21 -10.97
CA ALA A 253 14.26 6.08 -11.07
C ALA A 253 13.65 7.21 -11.92
N THR A 254 12.55 6.92 -12.60
CA THR A 254 11.78 7.93 -13.32
C THR A 254 10.47 8.19 -12.60
N ALA A 255 10.17 9.44 -12.31
CA ALA A 255 8.89 9.84 -11.76
C ALA A 255 8.12 10.70 -12.78
N HIS A 256 6.87 10.34 -13.05
CA HIS A 256 6.02 11.02 -14.03
C HIS A 256 4.84 11.69 -13.32
N PHE A 257 4.76 13.01 -13.40
CA PHE A 257 3.65 13.82 -12.91
C PHE A 257 2.90 14.48 -14.08
N ASN A 258 2.90 13.83 -15.24
CA ASN A 258 2.32 14.40 -16.45
C ASN A 258 0.81 14.62 -16.26
N ASP A 259 0.28 15.73 -16.74
CA ASP A 259 -1.14 16.10 -16.60
C ASP A 259 -1.65 16.15 -15.14
N ALA A 260 -0.76 16.15 -14.13
CA ALA A 260 -1.15 16.18 -12.73
C ALA A 260 -1.60 17.58 -12.32
N GLU A 261 -2.67 17.65 -11.54
CA GLU A 261 -3.23 18.90 -11.02
C GLU A 261 -2.85 19.07 -9.54
N PHE A 262 -2.11 20.13 -9.24
CA PHE A 262 -1.76 20.52 -7.88
C PHE A 262 -2.53 21.81 -7.52
N SER A 263 -3.37 21.76 -6.49
CA SER A 263 -4.18 22.90 -6.06
C SER A 263 -4.08 23.16 -4.56
N GLY A 264 -3.43 24.26 -4.19
CA GLY A 264 -3.06 24.54 -2.80
C GLY A 264 -2.04 23.54 -2.26
N GLY A 265 -1.70 23.66 -0.96
CA GLY A 265 -0.79 22.72 -0.33
C GLY A 265 0.69 22.90 -0.70
N THR A 266 1.50 21.88 -0.46
CA THR A 266 2.96 21.90 -0.72
C THR A 266 3.43 20.59 -1.35
N LEU A 267 4.26 20.69 -2.39
CA LEU A 267 5.10 19.63 -2.92
C LEU A 267 6.54 19.89 -2.44
N ASP A 268 7.03 19.05 -1.53
CA ASP A 268 8.26 19.33 -0.77
C ASP A 268 9.37 18.33 -1.11
N PHE A 269 10.46 18.81 -1.71
CA PHE A 269 11.68 18.06 -2.00
C PHE A 269 12.86 18.52 -1.11
N THR A 270 12.60 19.03 0.09
CA THR A 270 13.65 19.47 1.01
C THR A 270 14.65 18.33 1.25
N ASP A 271 15.95 18.62 1.09
CA ASP A 271 17.05 17.66 1.22
C ASP A 271 16.96 16.42 0.32
N ALA A 272 16.08 16.40 -0.69
CA ALA A 272 15.97 15.29 -1.63
C ALA A 272 17.22 15.18 -2.51
N THR A 273 17.61 13.96 -2.86
CA THR A 273 18.78 13.69 -3.70
C THR A 273 18.34 13.06 -5.02
N LEU A 274 18.77 13.64 -6.14
CA LEU A 274 18.51 13.15 -7.48
C LEU A 274 19.82 12.78 -8.19
N SER A 275 20.19 11.51 -8.07
CA SER A 275 21.41 10.93 -8.65
C SER A 275 21.08 10.10 -9.89
N GLY A 276 20.72 10.78 -10.99
CA GLY A 276 20.24 10.16 -12.23
C GLY A 276 18.74 9.89 -12.22
N GLY A 277 18.18 9.60 -13.40
CA GLY A 277 16.72 9.51 -13.58
C GLY A 277 16.08 10.88 -13.85
N THR A 278 14.75 10.88 -14.00
CA THR A 278 14.02 12.10 -14.40
C THR A 278 12.69 12.23 -13.67
N LEU A 279 12.39 13.44 -13.19
CA LEU A 279 11.05 13.84 -12.76
C LEU A 279 10.44 14.68 -13.89
N HIS A 280 9.36 14.20 -14.49
CA HIS A 280 8.64 14.91 -15.55
C HIS A 280 7.36 15.53 -15.02
N PHE A 281 7.15 16.82 -15.29
CA PHE A 281 5.93 17.57 -14.98
C PHE A 281 5.27 18.12 -16.25
N THR A 282 5.34 17.37 -17.35
CA THR A 282 4.78 17.80 -18.64
C THR A 282 3.26 18.02 -18.50
N ASP A 283 2.78 19.19 -18.93
CA ASP A 283 1.38 19.59 -18.83
C ASP A 283 0.78 19.57 -17.41
N ALA A 284 1.63 19.53 -16.37
CA ALA A 284 1.17 19.61 -14.98
C ALA A 284 0.70 21.02 -14.63
N GLU A 285 -0.38 21.13 -13.88
CA GLU A 285 -0.95 22.41 -13.45
C GLU A 285 -0.71 22.67 -11.96
N PHE A 286 -0.18 23.84 -11.62
CA PHE A 286 0.08 24.26 -10.25
C PHE A 286 -0.73 25.51 -9.91
N SER A 287 -1.68 25.38 -8.99
CA SER A 287 -2.56 26.48 -8.59
C SER A 287 -2.50 26.74 -7.08
N GLY A 288 -1.69 27.71 -6.68
CA GLY A 288 -1.50 28.03 -5.26
C GLY A 288 -0.72 26.98 -4.45
N THR A 289 -0.08 26.02 -5.13
CA THR A 289 0.79 25.01 -4.51
C THR A 289 2.21 25.56 -4.37
N GLY A 290 2.80 25.42 -3.17
CA GLY A 290 4.22 25.67 -2.95
C GLY A 290 5.07 24.49 -3.40
N VAL A 291 6.15 24.72 -4.12
CA VAL A 291 7.13 23.71 -4.54
C VAL A 291 8.48 24.06 -3.92
N VAL A 292 8.97 23.18 -3.06
CA VAL A 292 10.15 23.43 -2.21
C VAL A 292 11.29 22.50 -2.60
N PHE A 293 12.50 23.04 -2.74
CA PHE A 293 13.73 22.27 -3.03
C PHE A 293 14.89 22.66 -2.09
N THR A 294 14.58 23.12 -0.88
CA THR A 294 15.60 23.59 0.05
C THR A 294 16.59 22.46 0.37
N GLY A 295 17.88 22.65 0.09
CA GLY A 295 18.89 21.60 0.32
C GLY A 295 18.86 20.44 -0.68
N ALA A 296 17.97 20.44 -1.67
CA ALA A 296 17.91 19.39 -2.68
C ALA A 296 19.20 19.35 -3.52
N THR A 297 19.66 18.15 -3.85
CA THR A 297 20.90 17.94 -4.61
C THR A 297 20.62 17.25 -5.94
N PHE A 298 21.26 17.75 -7.01
CA PHE A 298 21.10 17.25 -8.38
C PHE A 298 22.46 16.79 -8.89
N SER A 299 22.68 15.49 -8.96
CA SER A 299 23.93 14.88 -9.43
C SER A 299 23.67 13.96 -10.62
N GLY A 300 23.19 14.54 -11.71
CA GLY A 300 22.90 13.84 -12.98
C GLY A 300 21.42 13.49 -13.21
N GLY A 301 20.54 13.78 -12.26
CA GLY A 301 19.09 13.73 -12.45
C GLY A 301 18.54 15.00 -13.13
N THR A 302 17.38 14.88 -13.76
CA THR A 302 16.65 16.02 -14.35
C THR A 302 15.28 16.19 -13.68
N VAL A 303 14.88 17.42 -13.42
CA VAL A 303 13.52 17.78 -13.03
C VAL A 303 12.98 18.74 -14.06
N ASP A 304 11.97 18.32 -14.81
CA ASP A 304 11.49 19.01 -15.99
C ASP A 304 10.09 19.60 -15.79
N PHE A 305 10.04 20.92 -15.60
CA PHE A 305 8.82 21.72 -15.56
C PHE A 305 8.59 22.50 -16.87
N SER A 306 9.28 22.19 -17.97
CA SER A 306 9.28 23.02 -19.18
C SER A 306 7.88 23.28 -19.74
N ASP A 307 6.99 22.30 -19.61
CA ASP A 307 5.59 22.36 -20.07
C ASP A 307 4.59 22.49 -18.90
N ALA A 308 5.07 22.71 -17.67
CA ALA A 308 4.20 22.91 -16.51
C ALA A 308 3.64 24.34 -16.46
N THR A 309 2.40 24.47 -15.97
CA THR A 309 1.75 25.77 -15.79
C THR A 309 1.64 26.14 -14.31
N PHE A 310 1.91 27.41 -13.97
CA PHE A 310 1.77 27.93 -12.61
C PHE A 310 0.79 29.10 -12.60
N SER A 311 -0.29 29.03 -11.83
CA SER A 311 -1.25 30.12 -11.70
C SER A 311 -0.66 31.25 -10.83
N GLY A 312 -0.13 32.29 -11.49
CA GLY A 312 0.52 33.45 -10.85
C GLY A 312 1.96 33.67 -11.32
N ARG A 313 2.75 34.46 -10.58
CA ARG A 313 4.23 34.40 -10.72
C ARG A 313 4.63 32.93 -10.46
N ARG A 314 5.83 32.50 -10.89
CA ARG A 314 6.46 31.23 -10.45
C ARG A 314 6.62 31.10 -8.90
N GLY A 315 5.85 31.81 -8.07
CA GLY A 315 5.91 31.85 -6.62
C GLY A 315 5.43 30.61 -5.89
N GLY A 316 5.08 29.55 -6.62
CA GLY A 316 5.15 28.19 -6.09
C GLY A 316 6.61 27.74 -5.93
N LEU A 317 7.46 28.05 -6.91
CA LEU A 317 8.90 27.81 -6.85
C LEU A 317 9.57 28.89 -5.98
N GLY A 318 10.44 28.48 -5.05
CA GLY A 318 11.19 29.41 -4.20
C GLY A 318 11.90 30.51 -5.02
N LYS A 319 11.96 31.74 -4.49
CA LYS A 319 12.46 32.93 -5.22
C LYS A 319 13.87 32.74 -5.80
N ASP A 320 14.72 32.01 -5.10
CA ASP A 320 16.10 31.78 -5.49
C ASP A 320 16.18 30.84 -6.71
N ILE A 321 15.31 29.82 -6.76
CA ILE A 321 15.21 28.87 -7.87
C ILE A 321 14.72 29.55 -9.14
N ALA A 322 13.80 30.50 -9.00
CA ALA A 322 13.27 31.25 -10.13
C ALA A 322 14.31 32.18 -10.79
N ILE A 323 15.40 32.52 -10.10
CA ILE A 323 16.45 33.43 -10.58
C ILE A 323 17.65 32.64 -11.12
N ASP A 324 18.09 31.60 -10.40
CA ASP A 324 19.25 30.79 -10.76
C ASP A 324 18.96 29.30 -10.47
N PRO A 325 18.30 28.60 -11.41
CA PRO A 325 17.94 27.20 -11.20
C PRO A 325 19.19 26.31 -11.18
N PRO A 326 19.28 25.32 -10.27
CA PRO A 326 20.35 24.35 -10.28
C PRO A 326 20.40 23.56 -11.60
N ALA A 327 21.59 23.09 -11.98
CA ALA A 327 21.75 22.26 -13.18
C ALA A 327 20.86 21.00 -13.08
N GLY A 328 20.13 20.71 -14.16
CA GLY A 328 19.15 19.62 -14.18
C GLY A 328 17.72 20.05 -13.88
N LEU A 329 17.49 21.25 -13.33
CA LEU A 329 16.15 21.82 -13.19
C LEU A 329 15.77 22.64 -14.43
N LEU A 330 14.81 22.14 -15.21
CA LEU A 330 14.24 22.83 -16.36
C LEU A 330 12.95 23.52 -15.94
N LEU A 331 12.83 24.81 -16.24
CA LEU A 331 11.70 25.64 -15.86
C LEU A 331 10.89 26.02 -17.10
N PRO A 332 9.57 26.30 -16.97
CA PRO A 332 8.76 26.76 -18.09
C PRO A 332 9.29 28.10 -18.61
N PRO A 333 8.86 28.58 -19.79
CA PRO A 333 9.19 29.93 -20.28
C PRO A 333 8.81 31.02 -19.27
N ALA A 334 9.48 32.17 -19.33
CA ALA A 334 9.26 33.30 -18.41
C ALA A 334 7.99 34.10 -18.73
#